data_AF-A0A2R6JRZ9-F1
#
_entry.id   AF-A0A2R6JRZ9-F1
#
_cell.length_a   1.000
_cell.length_b   1.000
_cell.length_c   1.000
_cell.angle_alpha   90.00
_cell.angle_beta   90.00
_cell.angle_gamma   90.00
#
_symmetry.space_group_name_H-M   'P 1'
#
loop_
_entity.id
_entity.type
_entity.pdbx_description
1 polymer ?
#
loop_
_entity_poly.entity_id
_entity_poly.type
_entity_poly.pdbx_seq_one_letter_code
_entity_poly.pdbx_strand_id
1 'polypeptide(L)'
;MSEPDHSDDWYRYWETVYEDDHVQVERAAEDPLGRWVTASLQDLVEETDVDAVTVRDRPDATFGAAREAFASFVADRDLDRPATDDYGYEVLPVHLEGVRRSTDPPFDLQDPVDDANTVAHVTNARVTEPPRGRTRAAVLTCRCPLGHETTLRQSIHRSWTIDTCGEPDCSNEVVLDDTRTRRRRVATFTVKTASRTLKCVATGKYAGRTDEARLLGEADALHLTGIPRLIANEDGVVKPVFVVLEAEAR
;
A
#
# COMPACT_ATOMS: atom_id res chain seq x y z
N MET A 1 22.90 -2.04 13.54
CA MET A 1 21.96 -1.63 14.60
C MET A 1 20.63 -2.20 14.20
N SER A 2 19.95 -2.94 15.07
CA SER A 2 18.58 -3.41 14.78
C SER A 2 17.66 -2.20 14.66
N GLU A 3 16.75 -2.22 13.70
CA GLU A 3 15.77 -1.15 13.55
C GLU A 3 14.83 -1.11 14.76
N PRO A 4 14.34 0.07 15.18
CA PRO A 4 13.31 0.16 16.21
C PRO A 4 12.06 -0.59 15.72
N ASP A 5 11.58 -1.51 16.56
CA ASP A 5 10.32 -2.21 16.33
C ASP A 5 9.18 -1.38 16.94
N HIS A 6 8.34 -0.82 16.07
CA HIS A 6 7.18 -0.01 16.45
C HIS A 6 5.86 -0.79 16.43
N SER A 7 5.91 -2.12 16.45
CA SER A 7 4.70 -2.95 16.37
C SER A 7 3.75 -2.71 17.54
N ASP A 8 4.28 -2.54 18.77
CA ASP A 8 3.47 -2.25 19.96
C ASP A 8 2.81 -0.86 19.90
N ASP A 9 3.49 0.13 19.32
CA ASP A 9 2.94 1.47 19.08
C ASP A 9 1.76 1.42 18.12
N TRP A 10 1.94 0.73 16.99
CA TRP A 10 0.88 0.53 16.01
C TRP A 10 -0.29 -0.28 16.55
N TYR A 11 -0.04 -1.26 17.41
CA TYR A 11 -1.10 -2.03 18.05
C TYR A 11 -1.98 -1.11 18.89
N ARG A 12 -1.36 -0.32 19.79
CA ARG A 12 -2.07 0.66 20.63
C ARG A 12 -2.85 1.67 19.79
N TYR A 13 -2.25 2.14 18.70
CA TYR A 13 -2.92 3.03 17.76
C TYR A 13 -4.19 2.41 17.16
N TRP A 14 -4.15 1.13 16.77
CA TRP A 14 -5.35 0.44 16.27
C TRP A 14 -6.44 0.26 17.31
N GLU A 15 -6.10 0.15 18.59
CA GLU A 15 -7.10 0.17 19.67
C GLU A 15 -7.84 1.50 19.70
N THR A 16 -7.12 2.62 19.65
CA THR A 16 -7.71 3.97 19.61
C THR A 16 -8.59 4.15 18.37
N VAL A 17 -8.09 3.79 17.19
CA VAL A 17 -8.86 3.87 15.94
C VAL A 17 -10.11 3.01 15.99
N TYR A 18 -10.05 1.84 16.61
CA TYR A 18 -11.22 0.98 16.78
C TYR A 18 -12.28 1.59 17.72
N GLU A 19 -11.85 2.27 18.79
CA GLU A 19 -12.76 2.99 19.68
C GLU A 19 -13.50 4.13 18.96
N ASP A 20 -12.82 4.82 18.05
CA ASP A 20 -13.40 5.93 17.27
C ASP A 20 -14.23 5.49 16.06
N ASP A 21 -13.74 4.51 15.27
CA ASP A 21 -14.36 4.03 14.03
C ASP A 21 -14.18 2.51 13.84
N HIS A 22 -14.76 1.72 14.76
CA HIS A 22 -14.81 0.25 14.67
C HIS A 22 -15.30 -0.26 13.31
N VAL A 23 -16.22 0.44 12.63
CA VAL A 23 -16.82 -0.02 11.36
C VAL A 23 -15.77 -0.14 10.25
N GLN A 24 -14.83 0.80 10.16
CA GLN A 24 -13.75 0.74 9.19
C GLN A 24 -12.82 -0.45 9.48
N VAL A 25 -12.45 -0.62 10.75
CA VAL A 25 -11.54 -1.68 11.20
C VAL A 25 -12.16 -3.06 10.96
N GLU A 26 -13.41 -3.28 11.37
CA GLU A 26 -14.13 -4.55 11.14
C GLU A 26 -14.24 -4.88 9.66
N ARG A 27 -14.56 -3.89 8.81
CA ARG A 27 -14.62 -4.13 7.35
C ARG A 27 -13.26 -4.48 6.78
N ALA A 28 -12.19 -3.84 7.24
CA ALA A 28 -10.83 -4.16 6.84
C ALA A 28 -10.40 -5.54 7.33
N ALA A 29 -10.83 -5.94 8.54
CA ALA A 29 -10.63 -7.28 9.07
C ALA A 29 -11.34 -8.34 8.23
N GLU A 30 -12.59 -8.09 7.80
CA GLU A 30 -13.40 -9.02 6.99
C GLU A 30 -12.92 -9.17 5.53
N ASP A 31 -12.33 -8.13 4.93
CA ASP A 31 -11.86 -8.13 3.52
C ASP A 31 -10.60 -7.26 3.35
N PRO A 32 -9.42 -7.73 3.81
CA PRO A 32 -8.19 -6.93 3.80
C PRO A 32 -7.67 -6.58 2.39
N LEU A 33 -8.19 -7.24 1.34
CA LEU A 33 -7.78 -7.01 -0.06
C LEU A 33 -8.71 -6.07 -0.83
N GLY A 34 -9.99 -6.03 -0.45
CA GLY A 34 -11.01 -5.16 -1.03
C GLY A 34 -11.30 -3.91 -0.20
N ARG A 35 -10.88 -3.88 1.07
CA ARG A 35 -11.03 -2.76 2.00
C ARG A 35 -9.69 -2.14 2.35
N TRP A 36 -9.71 -1.19 3.28
CA TRP A 36 -8.56 -0.41 3.71
C TRP A 36 -8.79 0.11 5.12
N VAL A 37 -7.70 0.52 5.75
CA VAL A 37 -7.71 1.36 6.95
C VAL A 37 -7.05 2.70 6.66
N THR A 38 -7.40 3.69 7.45
CA THR A 38 -6.90 5.06 7.36
C THR A 38 -6.29 5.40 8.71
N ALA A 39 -5.03 5.83 8.70
CA ALA A 39 -4.32 6.29 9.87
C ALA A 39 -4.13 7.81 9.77
N SER A 40 -4.49 8.52 10.83
CA SER A 40 -4.15 9.92 11.03
C SER A 40 -2.71 10.02 11.50
N LEU A 41 -1.85 10.71 10.75
CA LEU A 41 -0.46 10.92 11.16
C LEU A 41 -0.38 11.75 12.45
N GLN A 42 -1.29 12.72 12.62
CA GLN A 42 -1.33 13.54 13.82
C GLN A 42 -1.57 12.66 15.05
N ASP A 43 -2.62 11.85 15.02
CA ASP A 43 -3.01 11.01 16.16
C ASP A 43 -1.94 9.95 16.42
N LEU A 44 -1.32 9.39 15.37
CA LEU A 44 -0.21 8.45 15.51
C LEU A 44 0.98 9.07 16.28
N VAL A 45 1.36 10.30 15.95
CA VAL A 45 2.48 11.01 16.59
C VAL A 45 2.13 11.50 18.01
N GLU A 46 0.86 11.80 18.27
CA GLU A 46 0.39 12.25 19.58
C GLU A 46 0.25 11.07 20.58
N GLU A 47 -0.18 9.91 20.11
CA GLU A 47 -0.52 8.75 20.95
C GLU A 47 0.62 7.71 21.06
N THR A 48 1.64 7.79 20.20
CA THR A 48 2.71 6.77 20.12
C THR A 48 4.10 7.35 19.94
N ASP A 49 5.14 6.51 20.06
CA ASP A 49 6.53 6.90 19.80
C ASP A 49 6.89 6.88 18.29
N VAL A 50 5.93 6.60 17.40
CA VAL A 50 6.14 6.69 15.95
C VAL A 50 6.12 8.15 15.52
N ASP A 51 7.31 8.69 15.23
CA ASP A 51 7.45 10.07 14.82
C ASP A 51 7.24 10.27 13.29
N ALA A 52 6.84 11.48 12.90
CA ALA A 52 6.56 11.81 11.49
C ALA A 52 7.78 11.70 10.56
N VAL A 53 9.00 11.89 11.09
CA VAL A 53 10.24 11.76 10.30
C VAL A 53 10.45 10.28 9.95
N THR A 54 10.22 9.37 10.90
CA THR A 54 10.29 7.93 10.68
C THR A 54 9.28 7.48 9.63
N VAL A 55 8.02 7.92 9.72
CA VAL A 55 6.99 7.62 8.69
C VAL A 55 7.42 8.12 7.31
N ARG A 56 8.02 9.32 7.24
CA ARG A 56 8.45 9.93 5.98
C ARG A 56 9.66 9.24 5.38
N ASP A 57 10.70 8.98 6.17
CA ASP A 57 11.99 8.52 5.67
C ASP A 57 12.04 6.99 5.53
N ARG A 58 11.15 6.26 6.23
CA ARG A 58 11.09 4.79 6.22
C ARG A 58 9.67 4.23 6.08
N PRO A 59 8.87 4.68 5.09
CA PRO A 59 7.47 4.31 5.00
C PRO A 59 7.23 2.81 4.86
N ASP A 60 8.10 2.06 4.19
CA ASP A 60 7.92 0.61 4.05
C ASP A 60 7.98 -0.14 5.37
N ALA A 61 8.96 0.20 6.23
CA ALA A 61 9.09 -0.39 7.54
C ALA A 61 7.90 0.00 8.42
N THR A 62 7.54 1.29 8.42
CA THR A 62 6.39 1.81 9.15
C THR A 62 5.08 1.14 8.76
N PHE A 63 4.75 1.08 7.46
CA PHE A 63 3.52 0.42 7.00
C PHE A 63 3.59 -1.11 7.08
N GLY A 64 4.79 -1.69 7.15
CA GLY A 64 4.99 -3.11 7.50
C GLY A 64 4.52 -3.38 8.93
N ALA A 65 5.11 -2.66 9.90
CA ALA A 65 4.73 -2.74 11.32
C ALA A 65 3.24 -2.45 11.53
N ALA A 66 2.69 -1.44 10.84
CA ALA A 66 1.26 -1.12 10.91
C ALA A 66 0.36 -2.31 10.54
N ARG A 67 0.73 -3.08 9.51
CA ARG A 67 -0.04 -4.25 9.04
C ARG A 67 0.13 -5.46 9.95
N GLU A 68 1.34 -5.68 10.44
CA GLU A 68 1.64 -6.76 11.39
C GLU A 68 0.87 -6.54 12.69
N ALA A 69 0.93 -5.32 13.24
CA ALA A 69 0.16 -4.93 14.41
C ALA A 69 -1.37 -5.00 14.19
N PHE A 70 -1.85 -4.65 13.00
CA PHE A 70 -3.27 -4.80 12.65
C PHE A 70 -3.70 -6.27 12.67
N ALA A 71 -2.89 -7.17 12.12
CA ALA A 71 -3.17 -8.60 12.12
C ALA A 71 -3.23 -9.15 13.56
N SER A 72 -2.28 -8.74 14.41
CA SER A 72 -2.30 -9.08 15.85
C SER A 72 -3.54 -8.54 16.54
N PHE A 73 -3.91 -7.28 16.32
CA PHE A 73 -5.11 -6.67 16.91
C PHE A 73 -6.40 -7.41 16.51
N VAL A 74 -6.54 -7.76 15.23
CA VAL A 74 -7.70 -8.51 14.73
C VAL A 74 -7.80 -9.88 15.39
N ALA A 75 -6.67 -10.59 15.51
CA ALA A 75 -6.60 -11.91 16.14
C ALA A 75 -6.93 -11.83 17.65
N ASP A 76 -6.38 -10.86 18.37
CA ASP A 76 -6.61 -10.69 19.82
C ASP A 76 -8.06 -10.30 20.15
N ARG A 77 -8.74 -9.63 19.21
CA ARG A 77 -10.13 -9.20 19.36
C ARG A 77 -11.15 -10.17 18.72
N ASP A 78 -10.69 -11.29 18.16
CA ASP A 78 -11.51 -12.25 17.40
C ASP A 78 -12.40 -11.55 16.34
N LEU A 79 -11.86 -10.56 15.64
CA LEU A 79 -12.59 -9.77 14.63
C LEU A 79 -12.62 -10.46 13.26
N ASP A 80 -11.73 -11.41 13.02
CA ASP A 80 -11.74 -12.23 11.82
C ASP A 80 -12.78 -13.35 11.95
N ARG A 81 -13.39 -13.74 10.82
CA ARG A 81 -14.29 -14.90 10.84
C ARG A 81 -13.45 -16.18 10.93
N PRO A 82 -13.95 -17.26 11.57
CA PRO A 82 -13.16 -18.43 12.00
C PRO A 82 -12.53 -19.32 10.90
N ALA A 83 -12.22 -18.84 9.70
CA ALA A 83 -11.75 -19.69 8.60
C ALA A 83 -10.75 -19.07 7.60
N THR A 84 -10.43 -17.77 7.62
CA THR A 84 -9.73 -17.18 6.47
C THR A 84 -9.04 -15.88 6.84
N ASP A 85 -7.70 -15.85 7.00
CA ASP A 85 -6.76 -15.11 6.12
C ASP A 85 -5.35 -14.91 6.75
N ASP A 86 -4.52 -15.96 6.87
CA ASP A 86 -3.13 -15.79 7.33
C ASP A 86 -2.27 -14.86 6.44
N TYR A 87 -2.72 -14.54 5.22
CA TYR A 87 -1.93 -13.86 4.18
C TYR A 87 -2.58 -12.58 3.63
N GLY A 88 -3.70 -12.13 4.21
CA GLY A 88 -4.47 -10.98 3.74
C GLY A 88 -3.92 -9.63 4.23
N TYR A 89 -3.58 -9.56 5.51
CA TYR A 89 -3.20 -8.31 6.17
C TYR A 89 -1.84 -7.76 5.71
N GLU A 90 -0.93 -8.63 5.26
CA GLU A 90 0.39 -8.26 4.74
C GLU A 90 0.34 -7.29 3.55
N VAL A 91 -0.78 -7.27 2.84
CA VAL A 91 -1.03 -6.42 1.67
C VAL A 91 -2.23 -5.48 1.88
N LEU A 92 -2.71 -5.34 3.11
CA LEU A 92 -3.77 -4.41 3.51
C LEU A 92 -3.38 -2.98 3.09
N PRO A 93 -4.25 -2.28 2.32
CA PRO A 93 -4.06 -0.86 2.06
C PRO A 93 -4.20 -0.05 3.37
N VAL A 94 -3.13 0.62 3.75
CA VAL A 94 -3.11 1.63 4.82
C VAL A 94 -2.97 2.99 4.16
N HIS A 95 -3.99 3.83 4.30
CA HIS A 95 -3.97 5.22 3.86
C HIS A 95 -3.53 6.11 5.02
N LEU A 96 -2.82 7.19 4.71
CA LEU A 96 -2.35 8.15 5.70
C LEU A 96 -3.10 9.47 5.48
N GLU A 97 -3.68 10.02 6.53
CA GLU A 97 -4.35 11.31 6.53
C GLU A 97 -3.60 12.30 7.43
N GLY A 98 -3.83 13.59 7.21
CA GLY A 98 -3.27 14.62 8.09
C GLY A 98 -1.78 14.85 7.92
N VAL A 99 -1.15 14.32 6.87
CA VAL A 99 0.27 14.57 6.52
C VAL A 99 0.50 16.02 6.08
N ARG A 100 -0.54 16.86 6.07
CA ARG A 100 -0.46 18.21 5.53
C ARG A 100 0.47 19.12 6.32
N ARG A 101 1.41 19.68 5.56
CA ARG A 101 2.33 20.79 5.84
C ARG A 101 3.50 20.43 6.75
N SER A 102 4.26 19.38 6.39
CA SER A 102 5.71 19.63 6.47
C SER A 102 5.99 20.85 5.58
N THR A 103 6.87 21.74 6.00
CA THR A 103 7.33 22.87 5.18
C THR A 103 8.14 22.40 3.97
N ASP A 104 8.10 21.11 3.66
CA ASP A 104 8.90 20.52 2.60
C ASP A 104 8.39 21.04 1.25
N PRO A 105 9.31 21.37 0.36
CA PRO A 105 8.95 21.81 -0.98
C PRO A 105 8.13 20.72 -1.68
N PRO A 106 7.23 21.10 -2.60
CA PRO A 106 6.57 20.12 -3.46
C PRO A 106 7.60 19.21 -4.13
N PHE A 107 7.29 17.92 -4.17
CA PHE A 107 8.11 16.89 -4.79
C PHE A 107 8.51 17.30 -6.20
N ASP A 108 9.81 17.50 -6.37
CA ASP A 108 10.46 17.58 -7.66
C ASP A 108 11.60 16.56 -7.61
N LEU A 109 11.62 15.64 -8.57
CA LEU A 109 12.63 14.57 -8.60
C LEU A 109 13.95 15.18 -9.07
N GLN A 110 14.72 15.71 -8.13
CA GLN A 110 16.01 16.32 -8.36
C GLN A 110 17.09 15.24 -8.38
N ASP A 111 17.06 14.33 -7.41
CA ASP A 111 17.88 13.13 -7.37
C ASP A 111 16.97 11.90 -7.30
N PRO A 112 16.83 11.13 -8.40
CA PRO A 112 15.96 9.96 -8.43
C PRO A 112 16.23 8.92 -7.34
N VAL A 113 17.47 8.79 -6.86
CA VAL A 113 17.86 7.78 -5.89
C VAL A 113 17.50 8.23 -4.48
N ASP A 114 17.85 9.46 -4.12
CA ASP A 114 17.60 10.01 -2.78
C ASP A 114 16.12 10.35 -2.57
N ASP A 115 15.44 10.77 -3.63
CA ASP A 115 14.03 11.13 -3.59
C ASP A 115 13.10 9.91 -3.59
N ALA A 116 13.62 8.70 -3.85
CA ALA A 116 12.81 7.48 -3.91
C ALA A 116 12.63 6.83 -2.54
N ASN A 117 11.49 6.13 -2.38
CA ASN A 117 11.15 5.35 -1.19
C ASN A 117 10.87 6.17 0.08
N THR A 118 10.77 7.50 0.00
CA THR A 118 10.34 8.38 1.08
C THR A 118 8.91 8.90 0.82
N VAL A 119 8.21 9.39 1.85
CA VAL A 119 6.93 10.07 1.65
C VAL A 119 7.19 11.45 1.06
N ALA A 120 6.48 11.75 -0.02
CA ALA A 120 6.59 12.99 -0.75
C ALA A 120 5.22 13.57 -1.11
N HIS A 121 5.19 14.88 -1.40
CA HIS A 121 3.96 15.61 -1.68
C HIS A 121 3.96 16.22 -3.06
N VAL A 122 2.91 15.96 -3.84
CA VAL A 122 2.67 16.63 -5.12
C VAL A 122 1.52 17.60 -4.95
N THR A 123 1.72 18.87 -5.31
CA THR A 123 0.70 19.92 -5.18
C THR A 123 0.27 20.45 -6.54
N ASN A 124 -0.99 20.90 -6.62
CA ASN A 124 -1.58 21.50 -7.84
C ASN A 124 -1.41 20.63 -9.09
N ALA A 125 -1.50 19.30 -8.93
CA ALA A 125 -1.38 18.38 -10.04
C ALA A 125 -2.71 18.27 -10.78
N ARG A 126 -2.66 18.33 -12.11
CA ARG A 126 -3.83 18.14 -12.95
C ARG A 126 -3.88 16.69 -13.44
N VAL A 127 -5.03 16.03 -13.33
CA VAL A 127 -5.22 14.71 -13.93
C VAL A 127 -5.23 14.83 -15.45
N THR A 128 -4.33 14.09 -16.11
CA THR A 128 -4.28 14.00 -17.58
C THR A 128 -4.82 12.67 -18.09
N GLU A 129 -4.77 11.62 -17.26
CA GLU A 129 -5.46 10.35 -17.51
C GLU A 129 -6.17 9.94 -16.22
N PRO A 130 -7.50 9.76 -16.22
CA PRO A 130 -8.26 9.50 -15.00
C PRO A 130 -7.98 8.10 -14.43
N PRO A 131 -8.27 7.87 -13.12
CA PRO A 131 -8.16 6.56 -12.48
C PRO A 131 -8.87 5.45 -13.24
N ARG A 132 -8.08 4.44 -13.65
CA ARG A 132 -8.58 3.19 -14.24
C ARG A 132 -8.27 2.02 -13.32
N GLY A 133 -9.29 1.48 -12.68
CA GLY A 133 -9.19 0.30 -11.83
C GLY A 133 -9.01 -0.99 -12.62
N ARG A 134 -8.07 -1.84 -12.18
CA ARG A 134 -7.87 -3.19 -12.70
C ARG A 134 -7.66 -4.15 -11.53
N THR A 135 -8.16 -5.37 -11.68
CA THR A 135 -7.86 -6.44 -10.72
C THR A 135 -6.45 -6.97 -11.01
N ARG A 136 -5.62 -7.08 -9.97
CA ARG A 136 -4.27 -7.65 -10.03
C ARG A 136 -4.10 -8.66 -8.90
N ALA A 137 -3.20 -9.62 -9.08
CA ALA A 137 -2.80 -10.48 -7.98
C ALA A 137 -2.14 -9.63 -6.86
N ALA A 138 -2.53 -9.91 -5.62
CA ALA A 138 -1.89 -9.41 -4.42
C ALA A 138 -0.95 -10.47 -3.83
N VAL A 139 -1.41 -11.73 -3.84
CA VAL A 139 -0.63 -12.91 -3.49
C VAL A 139 -0.91 -13.98 -4.55
N LEU A 140 0.15 -14.53 -5.13
CA LEU A 140 0.08 -15.72 -5.98
C LEU A 140 0.39 -16.94 -5.15
N THR A 141 -0.32 -18.03 -5.39
CA THR A 141 -0.01 -19.32 -4.80
C THR A 141 0.41 -20.25 -5.93
N CYS A 142 1.60 -20.82 -5.82
CA CYS A 142 2.15 -21.77 -6.76
C CYS A 142 2.22 -23.15 -6.09
N ARG A 143 1.99 -24.22 -6.85
CA ARG A 143 2.07 -25.60 -6.35
C ARG A 143 2.92 -26.47 -7.25
N CYS A 144 3.72 -27.34 -6.64
CA CYS A 144 4.44 -28.39 -7.37
C CYS A 144 3.66 -29.72 -7.33
N PRO A 145 4.03 -30.72 -8.15
CA PRO A 145 3.41 -32.05 -8.16
C PRO A 145 3.48 -32.81 -6.83
N LEU A 146 4.44 -32.47 -5.94
CA LEU A 146 4.53 -33.04 -4.59
C LEU A 146 3.54 -32.41 -3.60
N GLY A 147 2.80 -31.38 -4.02
CA GLY A 147 1.82 -30.70 -3.20
C GLY A 147 2.38 -29.56 -2.36
N HIS A 148 3.68 -29.25 -2.42
CA HIS A 148 4.24 -28.07 -1.76
C HIS A 148 3.62 -26.79 -2.30
N GLU A 149 3.39 -25.83 -1.40
CA GLU A 149 2.78 -24.54 -1.70
C GLU A 149 3.81 -23.44 -1.50
N THR A 150 3.94 -22.55 -2.47
CA THR A 150 4.77 -21.35 -2.34
C THR A 150 3.90 -20.14 -2.61
N THR A 151 3.82 -19.23 -1.63
CA THR A 151 3.09 -17.97 -1.75
C THR A 151 4.04 -16.85 -2.13
N LEU A 152 3.64 -16.02 -3.09
CA LEU A 152 4.42 -14.90 -3.62
C LEU A 152 3.64 -13.61 -3.49
N ARG A 153 4.08 -12.73 -2.59
CA ARG A 153 3.58 -11.36 -2.51
C ARG A 153 3.88 -10.63 -3.82
N GLN A 154 2.88 -9.98 -4.35
CA GLN A 154 2.98 -9.24 -5.61
C GLN A 154 3.14 -7.75 -5.34
N SER A 155 4.01 -7.09 -6.10
CA SER A 155 4.08 -5.63 -6.10
C SER A 155 2.81 -5.03 -6.73
N ILE A 156 2.44 -3.82 -6.34
CA ILE A 156 1.34 -3.08 -7.00
C ILE A 156 1.75 -2.67 -8.43
N HIS A 157 3.04 -2.55 -8.70
CA HIS A 157 3.58 -2.06 -9.97
C HIS A 157 3.72 -3.17 -11.02
N ARG A 158 4.24 -4.33 -10.61
CA ARG A 158 4.62 -5.45 -11.47
C ARG A 158 4.21 -6.77 -10.85
N SER A 159 3.84 -7.72 -11.71
CA SER A 159 3.61 -9.11 -11.32
C SER A 159 4.81 -9.97 -11.71
N TRP A 160 5.07 -11.00 -10.92
CA TRP A 160 6.16 -11.95 -11.13
C TRP A 160 5.73 -13.33 -10.66
N THR A 161 6.29 -14.36 -11.29
CA THR A 161 6.06 -15.77 -10.96
C THR A 161 7.41 -16.44 -10.71
N ILE A 162 7.37 -17.61 -10.10
CA ILE A 162 8.50 -18.54 -10.05
C ILE A 162 8.18 -19.73 -10.95
N ASP A 163 9.21 -20.33 -11.52
CA ASP A 163 9.08 -21.52 -12.37
C ASP A 163 9.38 -22.81 -11.60
N THR A 164 10.10 -22.71 -10.47
CA THR A 164 10.52 -23.83 -9.62
C THR A 164 9.99 -23.68 -8.20
N CYS A 165 9.78 -24.81 -7.54
CA CYS A 165 9.33 -24.85 -6.14
C CYS A 165 10.33 -24.14 -5.22
N GLY A 166 9.81 -23.37 -4.25
CA GLY A 166 10.62 -22.64 -3.27
C GLY A 166 11.07 -23.47 -2.07
N GLU A 167 10.58 -24.71 -1.92
CA GLU A 167 10.96 -25.60 -0.82
C GLU A 167 12.40 -26.10 -0.95
N PRO A 168 13.16 -26.17 0.16
CA PRO A 168 14.48 -26.79 0.17
C PRO A 168 14.42 -28.20 -0.43
N ASP A 169 15.39 -28.53 -1.28
CA ASP A 169 15.53 -29.84 -1.94
C ASP A 169 14.41 -30.24 -2.92
N CYS A 170 13.51 -29.32 -3.30
CA CYS A 170 12.47 -29.56 -4.31
C CYS A 170 12.72 -28.75 -5.59
N SER A 171 13.24 -29.38 -6.64
CA SER A 171 13.49 -28.74 -7.94
C SER A 171 12.33 -28.87 -8.93
N ASN A 172 11.16 -29.29 -8.47
CA ASN A 172 10.01 -29.49 -9.35
C ASN A 172 9.49 -28.16 -9.90
N GLU A 173 9.02 -28.20 -11.15
CA GLU A 173 8.26 -27.09 -11.73
C GLU A 173 7.00 -26.82 -10.91
N VAL A 174 6.59 -25.56 -10.85
CA VAL A 174 5.34 -25.17 -10.20
C VAL A 174 4.32 -24.69 -11.23
N VAL A 175 3.05 -24.87 -10.88
CA VAL A 175 1.92 -24.28 -11.59
C VAL A 175 1.20 -23.28 -10.70
N LEU A 176 0.64 -22.25 -11.31
CA LEU A 176 -0.20 -21.29 -10.61
C LEU A 176 -1.49 -21.96 -10.12
N ASP A 177 -1.80 -21.82 -8.85
CA ASP A 177 -3.11 -22.15 -8.30
C ASP A 177 -4.00 -20.89 -8.32
N ASP A 178 -4.77 -20.75 -9.40
CA ASP A 178 -5.70 -19.63 -9.58
C ASP A 178 -6.81 -19.59 -8.52
N THR A 179 -7.16 -20.73 -7.93
CA THR A 179 -8.22 -20.81 -6.91
C THR A 179 -7.77 -20.25 -5.56
N ARG A 180 -6.46 -20.33 -5.30
CA ARG A 180 -5.81 -19.77 -4.10
C ARG A 180 -5.18 -18.41 -4.35
N THR A 181 -5.05 -18.00 -5.61
CA THR A 181 -4.56 -16.67 -5.98
C THR A 181 -5.50 -15.59 -5.43
N ARG A 182 -4.93 -14.71 -4.61
CA ARG A 182 -5.63 -13.60 -3.99
C ARG A 182 -5.44 -12.35 -4.81
N ARG A 183 -6.53 -11.61 -5.02
CA ARG A 183 -6.57 -10.49 -5.96
C ARG A 183 -7.00 -9.22 -5.24
N ARG A 184 -6.37 -8.10 -5.58
CA ARG A 184 -6.74 -6.75 -5.13
C ARG A 184 -7.06 -5.86 -6.33
N ARG A 185 -7.74 -4.76 -6.06
CA ARG A 185 -7.94 -3.70 -7.07
C ARG A 185 -6.78 -2.71 -7.01
N VAL A 186 -6.29 -2.33 -8.18
CA VAL A 186 -5.26 -1.31 -8.35
C VAL A 186 -5.76 -0.30 -9.37
N ALA A 187 -5.78 0.98 -9.01
CA ALA A 187 -5.96 2.07 -9.96
C ALA A 187 -4.62 2.51 -10.52
N THR A 188 -4.62 2.85 -11.80
CA THR A 188 -3.54 3.58 -12.45
C THR A 188 -4.10 4.87 -13.04
N PHE A 189 -3.40 5.99 -12.84
CA PHE A 189 -3.73 7.28 -13.44
C PHE A 189 -2.46 8.08 -13.71
N THR A 190 -2.61 9.18 -14.43
CA THR A 190 -1.49 10.06 -14.78
C THR A 190 -1.84 11.49 -14.42
N VAL A 191 -0.91 12.16 -13.75
CA VAL A 191 -1.04 13.57 -13.38
C VAL A 191 0.09 14.39 -13.99
N LYS A 192 -0.19 15.67 -14.23
CA LYS A 192 0.76 16.66 -14.71
C LYS A 192 0.95 17.73 -13.64
N THR A 193 2.20 17.94 -13.24
CA THR A 193 2.66 19.03 -12.38
C THR A 193 3.29 20.14 -13.23
N ALA A 194 3.79 21.19 -12.58
CA ALA A 194 4.55 22.23 -13.27
C ALA A 194 5.83 21.70 -13.94
N SER A 195 6.53 20.76 -13.29
CA SER A 195 7.81 20.25 -13.76
C SER A 195 7.70 18.97 -14.61
N ARG A 196 6.67 18.14 -14.43
CA ARG A 196 6.62 16.82 -15.08
C ARG A 196 5.26 16.15 -15.16
N THR A 197 5.25 14.99 -15.83
CA THR A 197 4.13 14.05 -15.83
C THR A 197 4.51 12.84 -14.96
N LEU A 198 3.63 12.47 -14.04
CA LEU A 198 3.83 11.36 -13.10
C LEU A 198 2.76 10.31 -13.33
N LYS A 199 3.19 9.05 -13.40
CA LYS A 199 2.29 7.90 -13.34
C LYS A 199 2.02 7.59 -11.87
N CYS A 200 0.76 7.53 -11.50
CA CYS A 200 0.30 7.24 -10.15
C CYS A 200 -0.33 5.84 -10.11
N VAL A 201 -0.15 5.16 -8.99
CA VAL A 201 -0.83 3.90 -8.66
C VAL A 201 -1.43 3.98 -7.27
N ALA A 202 -2.59 3.36 -7.09
CA ALA A 202 -3.27 3.34 -5.79
C ALA A 202 -4.08 2.07 -5.58
N THR A 203 -4.27 1.71 -4.31
CA THR A 203 -5.12 0.61 -3.83
C THR A 203 -6.19 1.17 -2.87
N GLY A 204 -7.02 0.30 -2.27
CA GLY A 204 -7.97 0.69 -1.22
C GLY A 204 -8.91 1.82 -1.64
N LYS A 205 -8.90 2.90 -0.87
CA LYS A 205 -9.71 4.12 -1.01
C LYS A 205 -9.69 4.68 -2.43
N TYR A 206 -8.58 4.52 -3.16
CA TYR A 206 -8.39 5.11 -4.50
C TYR A 206 -8.35 4.08 -5.64
N ALA A 207 -8.82 2.85 -5.43
CA ALA A 207 -8.67 1.73 -6.38
C ALA A 207 -9.53 1.78 -7.68
N GLY A 208 -10.13 2.93 -8.02
CA GLY A 208 -10.70 3.21 -9.35
C GLY A 208 -12.19 2.87 -9.53
N ARG A 209 -12.85 2.32 -8.51
CA ARG A 209 -14.32 2.10 -8.48
C ARG A 209 -14.98 2.70 -7.24
N THR A 210 -14.22 3.46 -6.46
CA THR A 210 -14.67 4.17 -5.28
C THR A 210 -15.13 5.56 -5.67
N ASP A 211 -15.97 6.18 -4.84
CA ASP A 211 -16.39 7.56 -5.06
C ASP A 211 -15.18 8.50 -4.99
N GLU A 212 -14.22 8.22 -4.12
CA GLU A 212 -12.97 8.96 -4.01
C GLU A 212 -12.17 8.92 -5.32
N ALA A 213 -12.03 7.74 -5.94
CA ALA A 213 -11.32 7.65 -7.22
C ALA A 213 -12.05 8.39 -8.36
N ARG A 214 -13.38 8.44 -8.32
CA ARG A 214 -14.18 9.23 -9.26
C ARG A 214 -13.94 10.72 -9.05
N LEU A 215 -13.99 11.19 -7.80
CA LEU A 215 -13.70 12.57 -7.43
C LEU A 215 -12.30 13.00 -7.86
N LEU A 216 -11.29 12.13 -7.73
CA LEU A 216 -9.94 12.43 -8.23
C LEU A 216 -9.93 12.67 -9.76
N GLY A 217 -10.68 11.90 -10.52
CA GLY A 217 -10.74 12.04 -11.98
C GLY A 217 -11.51 13.27 -12.47
N GLU A 218 -12.37 13.83 -11.64
CA GLU A 218 -13.21 15.01 -11.92
C GLU A 218 -12.60 16.32 -11.39
N ALA A 219 -11.60 16.24 -10.50
CA ALA A 219 -10.98 17.40 -9.87
C ALA A 219 -10.18 18.26 -10.86
N ASP A 220 -10.23 19.58 -10.65
CA ASP A 220 -9.43 20.54 -11.43
C ASP A 220 -7.95 20.48 -11.02
N ALA A 221 -7.70 20.32 -9.71
CA ALA A 221 -6.37 20.17 -9.15
C ALA A 221 -6.35 19.14 -8.01
N LEU A 222 -5.22 18.46 -7.86
CA LEU A 222 -4.98 17.47 -6.82
C LEU A 222 -3.80 17.85 -5.94
N HIS A 223 -3.91 17.47 -4.67
CA HIS A 223 -2.79 17.32 -3.74
C HIS A 223 -2.65 15.84 -3.44
N LEU A 224 -1.46 15.29 -3.67
CA LEU A 224 -1.17 13.88 -3.48
C LEU A 224 -0.07 13.74 -2.44
N THR A 225 -0.26 12.84 -1.48
CA THR A 225 0.80 12.33 -0.62
C THR A 225 1.08 10.89 -1.04
N GLY A 226 2.35 10.54 -1.18
CA GLY A 226 2.69 9.21 -1.68
C GLY A 226 4.18 8.92 -1.70
N ILE A 227 4.53 7.74 -2.19
CA ILE A 227 5.89 7.25 -2.21
C ILE A 227 6.34 7.10 -3.68
N PRO A 228 7.27 7.92 -4.18
CA PRO A 228 7.88 7.72 -5.47
C PRO A 228 8.73 6.43 -5.45
N ARG A 229 8.48 5.55 -6.41
CA ARG A 229 9.21 4.30 -6.61
C ARG A 229 9.88 4.30 -7.95
N LEU A 230 11.16 3.96 -7.98
CA LEU A 230 11.88 3.72 -9.22
C LEU A 230 11.62 2.29 -9.69
N ILE A 231 10.90 2.15 -10.81
CA ILE A 231 10.55 0.84 -11.38
C ILE A 231 11.25 0.68 -12.72
N ALA A 232 12.07 -0.37 -12.84
CA ALA A 232 12.64 -0.79 -14.11
C ALA A 232 11.57 -1.50 -14.96
N ASN A 233 11.45 -1.12 -16.23
CA ASN A 233 10.68 -1.89 -17.20
C ASN A 233 11.50 -3.10 -17.71
N GLU A 234 10.91 -3.89 -18.59
CA GLU A 234 11.55 -5.08 -19.18
C GLU A 234 12.82 -4.74 -19.98
N ASP A 235 12.90 -3.53 -20.54
CA ASP A 235 14.06 -3.01 -21.25
C ASP A 235 15.14 -2.42 -20.32
N GLY A 236 14.95 -2.49 -19.00
CA GLY A 236 15.86 -1.90 -18.00
C GLY A 236 15.75 -0.38 -17.83
N VAL A 237 14.81 0.27 -18.51
CA VAL A 237 14.52 1.71 -18.34
C VAL A 237 13.81 1.94 -17.02
N VAL A 238 14.43 2.73 -16.15
CA VAL A 238 13.89 3.11 -14.84
C VAL A 238 12.96 4.31 -14.99
N LYS A 239 11.73 4.19 -14.51
CA LYS A 239 10.75 5.29 -14.46
C LYS A 239 10.15 5.44 -13.06
N PRO A 240 9.95 6.68 -12.57
CA PRO A 240 9.27 6.90 -11.31
C PRO A 240 7.78 6.55 -11.44
N VAL A 241 7.26 5.86 -10.44
CA VAL A 241 5.83 5.61 -10.24
C VAL A 241 5.47 6.08 -8.84
N PHE A 242 4.45 6.92 -8.73
CA PHE A 242 4.03 7.51 -7.45
C PHE A 242 2.95 6.63 -6.81
N VAL A 243 3.25 6.02 -5.67
CA VAL A 243 2.31 5.22 -4.88
C VAL A 243 1.50 6.15 -4.00
N VAL A 244 0.20 6.26 -4.24
CA VAL A 244 -0.66 7.23 -3.55
C VAL A 244 -1.08 6.67 -2.20
N LEU A 245 -0.74 7.38 -1.14
CA LEU A 245 -1.18 7.14 0.24
C LEU A 245 -2.41 7.99 0.56
N GLU A 246 -2.41 9.25 0.11
CA GLU A 246 -3.46 10.24 0.29
C GLU A 246 -3.67 11.02 -1.00
N ALA A 247 -4.91 11.37 -1.30
CA ALA A 247 -5.23 12.26 -2.40
C ALA A 247 -6.43 13.14 -2.04
N GLU A 248 -6.27 14.44 -2.31
CA GLU A 248 -7.27 15.45 -2.05
C GLU A 248 -7.59 16.24 -3.32
N ALA A 249 -8.88 16.27 -3.67
CA ALA A 249 -9.41 17.08 -4.75
C ALA A 249 -9.56 18.56 -4.32
N ARG A 250 -9.24 19.48 -5.22
CA ARG A 250 -9.48 20.92 -5.10
C ARG A 250 -10.24 21.46 -6.29
#